data_AF-A0A0G1ZR41-F1
#
_entry.id   AF-A0A0G1ZR41-F1
#
_cell.length_a   1.000
_cell.length_b   1.000
_cell.length_c   1.000
_cell.angle_alpha   90.00
_cell.angle_beta   90.00
_cell.angle_gamma   90.00
#
_symmetry.space_group_name_H-M   'P 1'
#
loop_
_entity.id
_entity.type
_entity.pdbx_description
1 polymer ?
#
loop_
_entity_poly.entity_id
_entity_poly.type
_entity_poly.pdbx_seq_one_letter_code
_entity_poly.pdbx_strand_id
1 'polypeptide(L)'
;MPVTGKPMQFIPASTHAVRRVFLRDWLERVLTPDIRRRAHGVFEGAVAQLPELVRYRMTPQTPPHHAEGPNVSYHVERILACVLAIEDGERLSDVEEFSRNPSDRLAVQELEDVIRQYAPFFKVFALVHDAAKPDTVSFSAPEASKGAVEGFLQHARRADAIASPKEIARFDKIIRAFAAARPNDSPEAISIAFFHEYQVSAHYDDHDRKGAGPQFELMRTRAMDLFGVEASFHKLLAEVIWSHIDAIRFFDSETAPAKYAFLEARARKLGLNPDVFLTFLSAAVLLDAVLGSLEYKDDQLRPNVAPILHLFASEREAIPVRNATRIAIEERQRKQAVKDVLAHAKLSAEDIFGLIPVPMGPERGEVVHAVYDVIRGKTPSYTFGKHFEEIERRASMARIELARRGLSL
;
A
#
# COMPACT_ATOMS: atom_id res chain seq x y z
N MET A 1 -6.75 66.08 -5.33
CA MET A 1 -6.33 65.08 -4.33
C MET A 1 -5.88 63.84 -5.08
N PRO A 2 -4.64 63.35 -4.90
CA PRO A 2 -4.16 62.17 -5.61
C PRO A 2 -4.68 60.91 -4.91
N VAL A 3 -5.31 60.01 -5.66
CA VAL A 3 -5.73 58.69 -5.21
C VAL A 3 -4.49 57.80 -5.24
N THR A 4 -3.89 57.58 -4.08
CA THR A 4 -2.77 56.65 -3.90
C THR A 4 -3.30 55.21 -3.93
N GLY A 5 -3.29 54.60 -5.12
CA GLY A 5 -3.52 53.17 -5.26
C GLY A 5 -2.43 52.39 -4.53
N LYS A 6 -2.80 51.71 -3.43
CA LYS A 6 -1.90 50.77 -2.76
C LYS A 6 -1.58 49.63 -3.74
N PRO A 7 -0.30 49.27 -3.95
CA PRO A 7 0.06 48.09 -4.72
C PRO A 7 -0.53 46.86 -4.03
N MET A 8 -1.23 46.02 -4.81
CA MET A 8 -1.66 44.70 -4.39
C MET A 8 -0.42 43.92 -3.93
N GLN A 9 -0.32 43.65 -2.63
CA GLN A 9 0.72 42.78 -2.10
C GLN A 9 0.47 41.38 -2.68
N PHE A 10 1.42 40.92 -3.49
CA PHE A 10 1.51 39.55 -3.95
C PHE A 10 1.72 38.68 -2.70
N ILE A 11 0.66 38.03 -2.23
CA ILE A 11 0.78 36.94 -1.27
C ILE A 11 1.39 35.78 -2.06
N PRO A 12 2.63 35.35 -1.79
CA PRO A 12 3.18 34.17 -2.45
C PRO A 12 2.21 33.02 -2.18
N ALA A 13 1.79 32.34 -3.24
CA ALA A 13 1.05 31.09 -3.08
C ALA A 13 1.87 30.22 -2.13
N SER A 14 1.29 29.95 -0.96
CA SER A 14 1.81 28.95 -0.04
C SER A 14 1.92 27.67 -0.84
N THR A 15 3.15 27.34 -1.24
CA THR A 15 3.51 25.97 -1.54
C THR A 15 3.28 25.24 -0.23
N HIS A 16 2.10 24.62 -0.08
CA HIS A 16 1.94 23.59 0.92
C HIS A 16 2.99 22.53 0.58
N ALA A 17 4.18 22.66 1.20
CA ALA A 17 5.17 21.62 1.19
C ALA A 17 4.44 20.41 1.76
N VAL A 18 4.09 19.46 0.88
CA VAL A 18 3.52 18.18 1.28
C VAL A 18 4.47 17.66 2.32
N ARG A 19 4.02 17.64 3.58
CA ARG A 19 4.84 17.24 4.71
C ARG A 19 5.06 15.74 4.55
N ARG A 20 6.15 15.38 3.87
CA ARG A 20 6.58 13.99 3.67
C ARG A 20 6.73 13.36 5.04
N VAL A 21 5.98 12.28 5.26
CA VAL A 21 6.02 11.46 6.48
C VAL A 21 6.74 10.17 6.18
N PHE A 22 7.53 9.64 7.12
CA PHE A 22 8.09 8.30 6.96
C PHE A 22 7.00 7.24 7.17
N LEU A 23 7.21 6.03 6.64
CA LEU A 23 6.19 4.98 6.69
C LEU A 23 5.78 4.64 8.13
N ARG A 24 6.74 4.65 9.06
CA ARG A 24 6.47 4.45 10.49
C ARG A 24 5.48 5.49 11.03
N ASP A 25 5.74 6.77 10.78
CA ASP A 25 4.88 7.87 11.24
C ASP A 25 3.50 7.81 10.57
N TRP A 26 3.46 7.40 9.31
CA TRP A 26 2.21 7.15 8.59
C TRP A 26 1.40 6.05 9.27
N LEU A 27 2.02 4.90 9.58
CA LEU A 27 1.37 3.78 10.27
C LEU A 27 0.87 4.18 11.66
N GLU A 28 1.68 4.90 12.45
CA GLU A 28 1.27 5.40 13.78
C GLU A 28 0.06 6.34 13.68
N ARG A 29 0.01 7.19 12.64
CA ARG A 29 -1.10 8.11 12.40
C ARG A 29 -2.38 7.40 11.94
N VAL A 30 -2.28 6.41 11.05
CA VAL A 30 -3.45 5.76 10.45
C VAL A 30 -4.00 4.60 11.29
N LEU A 31 -3.16 3.91 12.07
CA LEU A 31 -3.57 2.80 12.92
C LEU A 31 -4.17 3.29 14.25
N THR A 32 -5.14 4.19 14.13
CA THR A 32 -5.89 4.76 15.24
C THR A 32 -6.68 3.69 15.99
N PRO A 33 -7.09 3.95 17.25
CA PRO A 33 -7.96 3.05 17.98
C PRO A 33 -9.26 2.71 17.24
N ASP A 34 -9.80 3.64 16.45
CA ASP A 34 -11.02 3.41 15.69
C ASP A 34 -10.83 2.44 14.53
N ILE A 35 -9.81 2.67 13.69
CA ILE A 35 -9.48 1.78 12.57
C ILE A 35 -9.14 0.37 13.09
N ARG A 36 -8.40 0.27 14.21
CA ARG A 36 -8.10 -1.03 14.84
C ARG A 36 -9.37 -1.74 15.32
N ARG A 37 -10.30 -1.03 15.96
CA ARG A 37 -11.60 -1.62 16.35
C ARG A 37 -12.41 -2.09 15.16
N ARG A 38 -12.43 -1.34 14.05
CA ARG A 38 -13.10 -1.74 12.81
C ARG A 38 -12.45 -2.98 12.20
N ALA A 39 -11.12 -3.01 12.11
CA ALA A 39 -10.37 -4.16 11.61
C ALA A 39 -10.61 -5.42 12.45
N HIS A 40 -10.57 -5.28 13.78
CA HIS A 40 -10.94 -6.34 14.71
C HIS A 40 -12.39 -6.80 14.48
N GLY A 41 -13.35 -5.88 14.34
CA GLY A 41 -14.74 -6.22 14.03
C GLY A 41 -14.92 -6.99 12.72
N VAL A 42 -14.14 -6.66 11.68
CA VAL A 42 -14.10 -7.43 10.42
C VAL A 42 -13.57 -8.84 10.66
N PHE A 43 -12.48 -8.97 11.43
CA PHE A 43 -11.91 -10.27 11.78
C PHE A 43 -12.88 -11.12 12.60
N GLU A 44 -13.51 -10.57 13.64
CA GLU A 44 -14.50 -11.26 14.47
C GLU A 44 -15.74 -11.69 13.66
N GLY A 45 -16.23 -10.82 12.78
CA GLY A 45 -17.32 -11.16 11.86
C GLY A 45 -16.96 -12.30 10.92
N ALA A 46 -15.71 -12.33 10.42
CA ALA A 46 -15.21 -13.43 9.60
C ALA A 46 -15.06 -14.72 10.40
N VAL A 47 -14.52 -14.69 11.63
CA VAL A 47 -14.39 -15.87 12.52
C VAL A 47 -15.75 -16.51 12.80
N ALA A 48 -16.81 -15.70 12.97
CA ALA A 48 -18.16 -16.23 13.19
C ALA A 48 -18.70 -17.04 11.99
N GLN A 49 -18.26 -16.74 10.77
CA GLN A 49 -18.70 -17.40 9.53
C GLN A 49 -17.70 -18.44 8.99
N LEU A 50 -16.42 -18.29 9.36
CA LEU A 50 -15.29 -19.13 9.00
C LEU A 50 -14.56 -19.57 10.28
N PRO A 51 -15.12 -20.53 11.04
CA PRO A 51 -14.60 -20.90 12.35
C PRO A 51 -13.13 -21.33 12.34
N GLU A 52 -12.60 -21.78 11.20
CA GLU A 52 -11.20 -22.15 11.01
C GLU A 52 -10.24 -21.00 11.35
N LEU A 53 -10.66 -19.74 11.13
CA LEU A 53 -9.87 -18.54 11.44
C LEU A 53 -9.60 -18.36 12.95
N VAL A 54 -10.38 -19.00 13.83
CA VAL A 54 -10.16 -18.91 15.28
C VAL A 54 -8.76 -19.39 15.68
N ARG A 55 -8.17 -20.29 14.88
CA ARG A 55 -6.81 -20.83 15.07
C ARG A 55 -5.75 -19.74 15.02
N TYR A 56 -5.97 -18.63 14.29
CA TYR A 56 -5.01 -17.53 14.21
C TYR A 56 -4.73 -16.87 15.57
N ARG A 57 -5.69 -16.90 16.51
CA ARG A 57 -5.52 -16.37 17.87
C ARG A 57 -4.54 -17.17 18.73
N MET A 58 -4.23 -18.40 18.31
CA MET A 58 -3.32 -19.31 19.01
C MET A 58 -2.14 -19.70 18.14
N THR A 59 -2.14 -19.32 16.86
CA THR A 59 -1.03 -19.59 15.95
C THR A 59 0.08 -18.61 16.30
N PRO A 60 1.21 -19.07 16.86
CA PRO A 60 2.31 -18.20 17.29
C PRO A 60 2.79 -17.29 16.16
N GLN A 61 3.46 -16.19 16.50
CA GLN A 61 4.36 -15.40 15.66
C GLN A 61 5.50 -14.90 16.54
N THR A 62 6.69 -14.77 15.95
CA THR A 62 7.90 -14.40 16.69
C THR A 62 8.83 -13.51 15.85
N PRO A 63 9.56 -12.58 16.49
CA PRO A 63 10.70 -11.88 15.90
C PRO A 63 11.75 -12.85 15.30
N PRO A 64 12.60 -12.39 14.37
CA PRO A 64 12.79 -10.99 13.94
C PRO A 64 11.80 -10.51 12.87
N HIS A 65 11.08 -11.41 12.19
CA HIS A 65 10.25 -11.07 11.02
C HIS A 65 8.80 -10.71 11.37
N HIS A 66 8.30 -11.16 12.53
CA HIS A 66 6.95 -10.87 13.00
C HIS A 66 6.96 -10.35 14.44
N ALA A 67 6.94 -9.03 14.59
CA ALA A 67 6.94 -8.36 15.89
C ALA A 67 5.64 -7.56 16.17
N GLU A 68 4.65 -7.66 15.30
CA GLU A 68 3.32 -7.05 15.43
C GLU A 68 2.48 -7.60 16.59
N GLY A 69 2.82 -8.78 17.09
CA GLY A 69 2.16 -9.41 18.22
C GLY A 69 2.56 -10.88 18.40
N PRO A 70 2.02 -11.55 19.42
CA PRO A 70 2.34 -12.94 19.73
C PRO A 70 1.72 -13.97 18.78
N ASN A 71 0.74 -13.57 17.95
CA ASN A 71 -0.07 -14.49 17.16
C ASN A 71 -0.47 -13.92 15.80
N VAL A 72 -0.74 -14.80 14.83
CA VAL A 72 -1.12 -14.46 13.44
C VAL A 72 -2.33 -13.51 13.37
N SER A 73 -3.25 -13.53 14.34
CA SER A 73 -4.38 -12.60 14.34
C SER A 73 -3.95 -11.14 14.37
N TYR A 74 -2.84 -10.79 15.04
CA TYR A 74 -2.33 -9.42 15.09
C TYR A 74 -1.87 -8.93 13.71
N HIS A 75 -1.18 -9.80 12.96
CA HIS A 75 -0.77 -9.55 11.59
C HIS A 75 -1.96 -9.33 10.66
N VAL A 76 -2.95 -10.23 10.70
CA VAL A 76 -4.17 -10.14 9.89
C VAL A 76 -4.97 -8.88 10.21
N GLU A 77 -5.19 -8.57 11.49
CA GLU A 77 -5.88 -7.35 11.90
C GLU A 77 -5.12 -6.09 11.47
N ARG A 78 -3.79 -6.11 11.49
CA ARG A 78 -2.97 -5.00 11.02
C ARG A 78 -3.09 -4.79 9.50
N ILE A 79 -3.10 -5.86 8.71
CA ILE A 79 -3.38 -5.77 7.26
C ILE A 79 -4.77 -5.18 7.04
N LEU A 80 -5.80 -5.72 7.71
CA LEU A 80 -7.18 -5.25 7.60
C LEU A 80 -7.29 -3.76 7.97
N ALA A 81 -6.61 -3.32 9.03
CA ALA A 81 -6.55 -1.92 9.42
C ALA A 81 -5.96 -1.03 8.32
N CYS A 82 -4.90 -1.49 7.64
CA CYS A 82 -4.30 -0.75 6.53
C CYS A 82 -5.21 -0.71 5.30
N VAL A 83 -5.90 -1.81 4.97
CA VAL A 83 -6.90 -1.82 3.89
C VAL A 83 -8.03 -0.82 4.17
N LEU A 84 -8.55 -0.80 5.41
CA LEU A 84 -9.58 0.16 5.83
C LEU A 84 -9.09 1.61 5.78
N ALA A 85 -7.85 1.88 6.19
CA ALA A 85 -7.27 3.22 6.09
C ALA A 85 -7.19 3.71 4.64
N ILE A 86 -6.73 2.86 3.71
CA ILE A 86 -6.65 3.18 2.27
C ILE A 86 -8.04 3.35 1.66
N GLU A 87 -9.02 2.55 2.08
CA GLU A 87 -10.43 2.66 1.72
C GLU A 87 -11.02 4.01 2.16
N ASP A 88 -10.67 4.48 3.36
CA ASP A 88 -11.08 5.78 3.91
C ASP A 88 -10.32 6.98 3.26
N GLY A 89 -9.38 6.72 2.35
CA GLY A 89 -8.69 7.74 1.55
C GLY A 89 -7.28 8.10 2.03
N GLU A 90 -6.71 7.36 2.97
CA GLU A 90 -5.31 7.54 3.36
C GLU A 90 -4.36 7.19 2.19
N ARG A 91 -3.33 8.02 2.02
CA ARG A 91 -2.40 7.93 0.87
C ARG A 91 -1.01 7.52 1.33
N LEU A 92 -0.46 6.48 0.72
CA LEU A 92 0.93 6.05 0.84
C LEU A 92 1.84 6.80 -0.15
N SER A 93 1.31 7.38 -1.23
CA SER A 93 2.07 8.11 -2.25
C SER A 93 2.78 9.35 -1.68
N ASP A 94 2.35 9.80 -0.50
CA ASP A 94 2.90 10.94 0.23
C ASP A 94 3.96 10.53 1.27
N VAL A 95 4.18 9.21 1.44
CA VAL A 95 5.24 8.65 2.28
C VAL A 95 6.60 8.87 1.64
N GLU A 96 7.58 9.29 2.43
CA GLU A 96 8.92 9.69 1.97
C GLU A 96 9.62 8.55 1.21
N GLU A 97 9.59 7.33 1.73
CA GLU A 97 10.21 6.15 1.13
C GLU A 97 9.69 5.88 -0.29
N PHE A 98 8.41 6.11 -0.54
CA PHE A 98 7.76 5.87 -1.84
C PHE A 98 7.81 7.09 -2.78
N SER A 99 7.87 8.30 -2.22
CA SER A 99 7.80 9.55 -3.00
C SER A 99 9.15 10.07 -3.49
N ARG A 100 10.27 9.49 -3.03
CA ARG A 100 11.64 9.84 -3.47
C ARG A 100 11.85 9.72 -4.97
N ASN A 101 11.37 8.62 -5.56
CA ASN A 101 11.41 8.41 -7.00
C ASN A 101 10.01 8.60 -7.58
N PRO A 102 9.82 9.49 -8.57
CA PRO A 102 8.53 9.70 -9.21
C PRO A 102 7.87 8.41 -9.75
N SER A 103 8.68 7.45 -10.22
CA SER A 103 8.16 6.17 -10.74
C SER A 103 7.64 5.26 -9.63
N ASP A 104 8.32 5.24 -8.47
CA ASP A 104 7.88 4.46 -7.29
C ASP A 104 6.60 5.06 -6.71
N ARG A 105 6.52 6.40 -6.65
CA ARG A 105 5.31 7.12 -6.22
C ARG A 105 4.09 6.73 -7.04
N LEU A 106 4.24 6.68 -8.37
CA LEU A 106 3.16 6.28 -9.28
C LEU A 106 2.80 4.80 -9.15
N ALA A 107 3.80 3.94 -8.90
CA ALA A 107 3.53 2.52 -8.61
C ALA A 107 2.68 2.37 -7.35
N VAL A 108 3.06 3.03 -6.26
CA VAL A 108 2.31 2.99 -4.99
C VAL A 108 0.91 3.58 -5.14
N GLN A 109 0.76 4.68 -5.88
CA GLN A 109 -0.55 5.25 -6.17
C GLN A 109 -1.45 4.26 -6.94
N GLU A 110 -0.91 3.53 -7.93
CA GLU A 110 -1.66 2.46 -8.60
C GLU A 110 -2.08 1.36 -7.61
N LEU A 111 -1.18 0.94 -6.72
CA LEU A 111 -1.51 -0.08 -5.71
C LEU A 111 -2.59 0.42 -4.73
N GLU A 112 -2.55 1.68 -4.29
CA GLU A 112 -3.61 2.28 -3.46
C GLU A 112 -4.96 2.27 -4.16
N ASP A 113 -4.98 2.69 -5.42
CA ASP A 113 -6.22 2.78 -6.20
C ASP A 113 -6.81 1.39 -6.42
N VAL A 114 -5.96 0.38 -6.67
CA VAL A 114 -6.36 -1.02 -6.76
C VAL A 114 -6.84 -1.56 -5.42
N ILE A 115 -6.15 -1.29 -4.32
CA ILE A 115 -6.58 -1.71 -2.98
C ILE A 115 -7.93 -1.09 -2.63
N ARG A 116 -8.14 0.18 -2.95
CA ARG A 116 -9.41 0.88 -2.72
C ARG A 116 -10.53 0.34 -3.60
N GLN A 117 -10.27 0.15 -4.89
CA GLN A 117 -11.26 -0.35 -5.85
C GLN A 117 -11.67 -1.80 -5.55
N TYR A 118 -10.72 -2.63 -5.12
CA TYR A 118 -10.92 -4.05 -4.84
C TYR A 118 -10.74 -4.37 -3.35
N ALA A 119 -11.15 -3.45 -2.46
CA ALA A 119 -11.02 -3.63 -1.01
C ALA A 119 -11.60 -4.96 -0.49
N PRO A 120 -12.76 -5.45 -0.99
CA PRO A 120 -13.24 -6.78 -0.66
C PRO A 120 -12.24 -7.91 -0.95
N PHE A 121 -11.56 -7.89 -2.10
CA PHE A 121 -10.54 -8.87 -2.45
C PHE A 121 -9.38 -8.85 -1.45
N PHE A 122 -8.89 -7.67 -1.08
CA PHE A 122 -7.75 -7.55 -0.17
C PHE A 122 -8.12 -7.86 1.29
N LYS A 123 -9.37 -7.62 1.71
CA LYS A 123 -9.91 -8.12 2.98
C LYS A 123 -9.91 -9.65 3.00
N VAL A 124 -10.33 -10.30 1.90
CA VAL A 124 -10.27 -11.76 1.76
C VAL A 124 -8.82 -12.25 1.79
N PHE A 125 -7.92 -11.64 1.01
CA PHE A 125 -6.49 -11.96 1.03
C PHE A 125 -5.93 -11.89 2.46
N ALA A 126 -6.18 -10.80 3.19
CA ALA A 126 -5.73 -10.65 4.57
C ALA A 126 -6.16 -11.82 5.45
N LEU A 127 -7.41 -12.27 5.32
CA LEU A 127 -7.96 -13.36 6.13
C LEU A 127 -7.40 -14.74 5.75
N VAL A 128 -7.11 -15.00 4.48
CA VAL A 128 -6.83 -16.38 4.00
C VAL A 128 -5.42 -16.62 3.45
N HIS A 129 -4.59 -15.59 3.27
CA HIS A 129 -3.23 -15.79 2.72
C HIS A 129 -2.36 -16.69 3.61
N ASP A 130 -2.59 -16.60 4.92
CA ASP A 130 -1.90 -17.37 5.95
C ASP A 130 -2.68 -18.59 6.47
N ALA A 131 -3.70 -19.05 5.74
CA ALA A 131 -4.63 -20.09 6.21
C ALA A 131 -3.93 -21.39 6.64
N ALA A 132 -2.76 -21.69 6.07
CA ALA A 132 -2.00 -22.88 6.39
C ALA A 132 -0.95 -22.69 7.51
N LYS A 133 -0.63 -21.47 7.97
CA LYS A 133 0.31 -21.27 9.10
C LYS A 133 -0.04 -22.13 10.33
N PRO A 134 -1.32 -22.27 10.74
CA PRO A 134 -1.70 -23.16 11.84
C PRO A 134 -1.34 -24.65 11.62
N ASP A 135 -1.20 -25.10 10.37
CA ASP A 135 -0.92 -26.49 9.98
C ASP A 135 0.55 -26.74 9.62
N THR A 136 1.36 -25.68 9.53
CA THR A 136 2.78 -25.75 9.15
C THR A 136 3.73 -25.22 10.21
N VAL A 137 3.19 -24.69 11.32
CA VAL A 137 3.99 -24.11 12.38
C VAL A 137 5.01 -25.12 12.93
N SER A 138 6.26 -24.68 13.05
CA SER A 138 7.33 -25.39 13.75
C SER A 138 8.09 -24.42 14.65
N PHE A 139 8.86 -24.93 15.60
CA PHE A 139 9.59 -24.11 16.59
C PHE A 139 11.08 -24.42 16.63
N SER A 140 11.89 -23.42 16.94
CA SER A 140 13.29 -23.59 17.30
C SER A 140 13.70 -22.65 18.42
N ALA A 141 14.59 -23.12 19.30
CA ALA A 141 15.24 -22.29 20.31
C ALA A 141 16.70 -22.72 20.48
N PRO A 142 17.65 -21.80 20.73
CA PRO A 142 19.05 -22.14 20.98
C PRO A 142 19.21 -23.10 22.16
N GLU A 143 20.20 -23.99 22.08
CA GLU A 143 20.58 -24.84 23.22
C GLU A 143 20.91 -23.96 24.44
N ALA A 144 20.49 -24.40 25.63
CA ALA A 144 20.57 -23.65 26.90
C ALA A 144 19.69 -22.38 27.03
N SER A 145 18.88 -22.01 26.03
CA SER A 145 17.86 -20.96 26.19
C SER A 145 16.71 -21.39 27.11
N LYS A 146 15.93 -20.43 27.64
CA LYS A 146 14.71 -20.77 28.38
C LYS A 146 13.69 -21.49 27.49
N GLY A 147 13.57 -21.12 26.21
CA GLY A 147 12.71 -21.81 25.25
C GLY A 147 13.14 -23.28 25.06
N ALA A 148 14.44 -23.54 25.05
CA ALA A 148 14.95 -24.90 25.03
C ALA A 148 14.53 -25.71 26.26
N VAL A 149 14.63 -25.11 27.46
CA VAL A 149 14.17 -25.73 28.72
C VAL A 149 12.68 -26.03 28.69
N GLU A 150 11.88 -25.16 28.07
CA GLU A 150 10.44 -25.36 27.84
C GLU A 150 10.12 -26.39 26.73
N GLY A 151 11.14 -26.94 26.07
CA GLY A 151 11.03 -28.02 25.11
C GLY A 151 10.86 -27.59 23.65
N PHE A 152 11.21 -26.35 23.28
CA PHE A 152 11.22 -25.87 21.88
C PHE A 152 12.55 -26.15 21.15
N LEU A 153 13.29 -27.18 21.59
CA LEU A 153 14.70 -27.36 21.26
C LEU A 153 15.01 -27.56 19.77
N GLN A 154 14.23 -28.31 18.99
CA GLN A 154 14.69 -28.71 17.66
C GLN A 154 13.58 -29.11 16.67
N HIS A 155 13.05 -28.13 15.92
CA HIS A 155 12.57 -28.38 14.54
C HIS A 155 13.53 -27.83 13.47
N ALA A 156 14.47 -26.94 13.82
CA ALA A 156 15.43 -26.33 12.89
C ALA A 156 16.32 -27.32 12.10
N ARG A 157 16.41 -28.60 12.51
CA ARG A 157 17.19 -29.65 11.83
C ARG A 157 16.34 -30.68 11.05
N ARG A 158 15.01 -30.54 11.06
CA ARG A 158 14.08 -31.44 10.35
C ARG A 158 13.05 -30.58 9.62
N ALA A 159 13.25 -30.39 8.32
CA ALA A 159 12.37 -29.57 7.47
C ALA A 159 10.89 -29.97 7.51
N ASP A 160 10.57 -31.20 7.97
CA ASP A 160 9.20 -31.71 8.04
C ASP A 160 8.58 -31.72 9.44
N ALA A 161 9.29 -31.21 10.45
CA ALA A 161 8.86 -31.36 11.84
C ALA A 161 7.87 -30.25 12.22
N ILE A 162 6.60 -30.54 11.94
CA ILE A 162 5.44 -29.71 12.33
C ILE A 162 5.25 -29.83 13.84
N ALA A 163 5.02 -28.71 14.51
CA ALA A 163 4.75 -28.67 15.94
C ALA A 163 3.46 -29.43 16.27
N SER A 164 3.52 -30.28 17.29
CA SER A 164 2.34 -30.97 17.80
C SER A 164 1.35 -29.99 18.43
N PRO A 165 0.04 -30.33 18.51
CA PRO A 165 -0.94 -29.53 19.23
C PRO A 165 -0.55 -29.23 20.69
N LYS A 166 0.22 -30.12 21.32
CA LYS A 166 0.74 -29.93 22.68
C LYS A 166 1.82 -28.86 22.76
N GLU A 167 2.69 -28.75 21.75
CA GLU A 167 3.72 -27.70 21.68
C GLU A 167 3.09 -26.34 21.41
N ILE A 168 2.10 -26.27 20.51
CA ILE A 168 1.34 -25.03 20.24
C ILE A 168 0.62 -24.57 21.51
N ALA A 169 -0.08 -25.46 22.20
CA ALA A 169 -0.76 -25.14 23.45
C ALA A 169 0.22 -24.75 24.57
N ARG A 170 1.44 -25.32 24.58
CA ARG A 170 2.50 -24.92 25.52
C ARG A 170 2.96 -23.50 25.25
N PHE A 171 3.24 -23.17 23.98
CA PHE A 171 3.62 -21.80 23.59
C PHE A 171 2.56 -20.80 24.04
N ASP A 172 1.29 -21.03 23.67
CA ASP A 172 0.16 -20.17 24.03
C ASP A 172 0.03 -20.00 25.55
N LYS A 173 0.17 -21.08 26.32
CA LYS A 173 0.13 -21.02 27.79
C LYS A 173 1.24 -20.13 28.37
N ILE A 174 2.48 -20.30 27.91
CA ILE A 174 3.64 -19.57 28.45
C ILE A 174 3.52 -18.08 28.07
N ILE A 175 3.20 -17.76 26.82
CA ILE A 175 3.11 -16.36 26.39
C ILE A 175 1.93 -15.62 27.04
N ARG A 176 0.80 -16.30 27.30
CA ARG A 176 -0.31 -15.71 28.08
C ARG A 176 0.10 -15.42 29.52
N ALA A 177 0.80 -16.34 30.17
CA ALA A 177 1.31 -16.11 31.53
C ALA A 177 2.32 -14.95 31.56
N PHE A 178 3.17 -14.88 30.53
CA PHE A 178 4.15 -13.81 30.35
C PHE A 178 3.50 -12.43 30.15
N ALA A 179 2.45 -12.37 29.32
CA ALA A 179 1.66 -11.18 29.06
C ALA A 179 0.85 -10.74 30.28
N ALA A 180 0.27 -11.68 31.04
CA ALA A 180 -0.48 -11.38 32.26
C ALA A 180 0.38 -10.69 33.34
N ALA A 181 1.69 -10.96 33.36
CA ALA A 181 2.64 -10.27 34.23
C ALA A 181 3.01 -8.85 33.75
N ARG A 182 2.55 -8.45 32.56
CA ARG A 182 2.88 -7.19 31.87
C ARG A 182 1.63 -6.52 31.28
N PRO A 183 0.63 -6.16 32.12
CA PRO A 183 -0.68 -5.71 31.63
C PRO A 183 -0.68 -4.35 30.92
N ASN A 184 0.39 -3.57 31.06
CA ASN A 184 0.53 -2.24 30.45
C ASN A 184 1.37 -2.26 29.16
N ASP A 185 1.98 -3.41 28.83
CA ASP A 185 2.80 -3.52 27.63
C ASP A 185 1.92 -3.73 26.40
N SER A 186 2.34 -3.15 25.27
CA SER A 186 1.66 -3.40 24.00
C SER A 186 1.93 -4.84 23.50
N PRO A 187 1.11 -5.38 22.58
CA PRO A 187 1.37 -6.68 21.97
C PRO A 187 2.76 -6.81 21.35
N GLU A 188 3.25 -5.75 20.71
CA GLU A 188 4.59 -5.69 20.14
C GLU A 188 5.68 -5.79 21.22
N ALA A 189 5.53 -5.03 22.31
CA ALA A 189 6.46 -5.06 23.45
C ALA A 189 6.48 -6.44 24.13
N ILE A 190 5.32 -7.08 24.30
CA ILE A 190 5.20 -8.43 24.82
C ILE A 190 5.93 -9.43 23.92
N SER A 191 5.73 -9.36 22.60
CA SER A 191 6.35 -10.27 21.63
C SER A 191 7.89 -10.17 21.66
N ILE A 192 8.42 -8.95 21.68
CA ILE A 192 9.87 -8.70 21.76
C ILE A 192 10.46 -9.20 23.09
N ALA A 193 9.83 -8.83 24.22
CA ALA A 193 10.32 -9.22 25.53
C ALA A 193 10.27 -10.75 25.71
N PHE A 194 9.22 -11.39 25.20
CA PHE A 194 9.10 -12.85 25.20
C PHE A 194 10.21 -13.49 24.35
N PHE A 195 10.48 -12.96 23.16
CA PHE A 195 11.55 -13.44 22.30
C PHE A 195 12.93 -13.32 22.96
N HIS A 196 13.23 -12.20 23.61
CA HIS A 196 14.50 -12.05 24.35
C HIS A 196 14.62 -13.01 25.52
N GLU A 197 13.53 -13.23 26.25
CA GLU A 197 13.55 -14.09 27.43
C GLU A 197 13.60 -15.58 27.07
N TYR A 198 12.80 -16.01 26.10
CA TYR A 198 12.65 -17.43 25.73
C TYR A 198 13.45 -17.85 24.50
N GLN A 199 13.80 -16.93 23.61
CA GLN A 199 14.52 -17.19 22.35
C GLN A 199 13.84 -18.27 21.48
N VAL A 200 12.50 -18.32 21.50
CA VAL A 200 11.71 -19.21 20.65
C VAL A 200 11.41 -18.50 19.34
N SER A 201 11.71 -19.16 18.22
CA SER A 201 11.32 -18.75 16.88
C SER A 201 10.29 -19.72 16.31
N ALA A 202 9.22 -19.19 15.73
CA ALA A 202 8.22 -19.92 14.98
C ALA A 202 8.50 -19.83 13.47
N HIS A 203 8.33 -20.94 12.75
CA HIS A 203 8.54 -21.06 11.30
C HIS A 203 7.32 -21.67 10.63
N TYR A 204 7.11 -21.39 9.33
CA TYR A 204 5.92 -21.84 8.59
C TYR A 204 6.29 -22.28 7.17
N ASP A 205 7.03 -23.37 7.05
CA ASP A 205 7.51 -23.84 5.75
C ASP A 205 6.35 -24.22 4.81
N ASP A 206 6.42 -23.71 3.57
CA ASP A 206 5.44 -23.89 2.49
C ASP A 206 3.97 -23.53 2.85
N HIS A 207 3.75 -22.64 3.83
CA HIS A 207 2.39 -22.24 4.21
C HIS A 207 1.63 -21.54 3.08
N ASP A 208 2.31 -20.75 2.24
CA ASP A 208 1.79 -20.10 1.05
C ASP A 208 1.24 -21.13 0.04
N ARG A 209 2.05 -22.14 -0.28
CA ARG A 209 1.69 -23.20 -1.24
C ARG A 209 0.57 -24.08 -0.71
N LYS A 210 0.66 -24.47 0.57
CA LYS A 210 -0.38 -25.24 1.25
C LYS A 210 -1.67 -24.45 1.34
N GLY A 211 -1.61 -23.16 1.67
CA GLY A 211 -2.72 -22.23 1.80
C GLY A 211 -3.44 -21.94 0.48
N ALA A 212 -2.73 -21.98 -0.64
CA ALA A 212 -3.28 -21.91 -1.98
C ALA A 212 -3.83 -23.27 -2.50
N GLY A 213 -3.49 -24.38 -1.83
CA GLY A 213 -3.88 -25.73 -2.25
C GLY A 213 -5.39 -26.05 -2.10
N PRO A 214 -5.82 -27.24 -2.58
CA PRO A 214 -7.23 -27.66 -2.56
C PRO A 214 -7.84 -27.74 -1.15
N GLN A 215 -7.04 -28.10 -0.15
CA GLN A 215 -7.50 -28.26 1.23
C GLN A 215 -8.09 -26.98 1.85
N PHE A 216 -7.67 -25.80 1.36
CA PHE A 216 -8.20 -24.49 1.80
C PHE A 216 -9.14 -23.85 0.78
N GLU A 217 -9.46 -24.52 -0.33
CA GLU A 217 -10.29 -23.95 -1.40
C GLU A 217 -11.68 -23.55 -0.90
N LEU A 218 -12.30 -24.39 -0.07
CA LEU A 218 -13.60 -24.08 0.51
C LEU A 218 -13.55 -22.85 1.43
N MET A 219 -12.48 -22.70 2.21
CA MET A 219 -12.27 -21.54 3.08
C MET A 219 -12.10 -20.26 2.26
N ARG A 220 -11.27 -20.30 1.20
CA ARG A 220 -11.10 -19.16 0.27
C ARG A 220 -12.42 -18.78 -0.39
N THR A 221 -13.18 -19.77 -0.87
CA THR A 221 -14.49 -19.56 -1.51
C THR A 221 -15.47 -18.89 -0.55
N ARG A 222 -15.64 -19.43 0.66
CA ARG A 222 -16.56 -18.85 1.65
C ARG A 222 -16.12 -17.45 2.09
N ALA A 223 -14.81 -17.19 2.18
CA ALA A 223 -14.31 -15.85 2.44
C ALA A 223 -14.66 -14.89 1.28
N MET A 224 -14.48 -15.31 0.03
CA MET A 224 -14.90 -14.53 -1.13
C MET A 224 -16.40 -14.22 -1.11
N ASP A 225 -17.24 -15.23 -0.84
CA ASP A 225 -18.69 -15.06 -0.72
C ASP A 225 -19.06 -14.07 0.39
N LEU A 226 -18.40 -14.16 1.55
CA LEU A 226 -18.64 -13.28 2.70
C LEU A 226 -18.43 -11.80 2.37
N PHE A 227 -17.45 -11.49 1.52
CA PHE A 227 -17.13 -10.12 1.11
C PHE A 227 -17.70 -9.75 -0.27
N GLY A 228 -18.48 -10.63 -0.91
CA GLY A 228 -19.07 -10.38 -2.23
C GLY A 228 -18.03 -10.28 -3.34
N VAL A 229 -16.89 -10.97 -3.23
CA VAL A 229 -15.88 -11.03 -4.28
C VAL A 229 -16.34 -12.01 -5.37
N GLU A 230 -16.34 -11.58 -6.62
CA GLU A 230 -16.80 -12.42 -7.73
C GLU A 230 -16.01 -13.73 -7.86
N ALA A 231 -16.71 -14.81 -8.23
CA ALA A 231 -16.10 -16.13 -8.46
C ALA A 231 -14.97 -16.11 -9.50
N SER A 232 -15.01 -15.15 -10.45
CA SER A 232 -13.96 -14.91 -11.46
C SER A 232 -12.58 -14.68 -10.84
N PHE A 233 -12.51 -14.20 -9.59
CA PHE A 233 -11.27 -13.94 -8.86
C PHE A 233 -10.69 -15.16 -8.14
N HIS A 234 -11.36 -16.33 -8.11
CA HIS A 234 -10.88 -17.50 -7.34
C HIS A 234 -9.47 -17.90 -7.73
N LYS A 235 -9.23 -18.03 -9.04
CA LYS A 235 -7.93 -18.42 -9.58
C LYS A 235 -6.86 -17.36 -9.31
N LEU A 236 -7.23 -16.09 -9.40
CA LEU A 236 -6.33 -14.98 -9.09
C LEU A 236 -5.94 -14.99 -7.62
N LEU A 237 -6.91 -15.10 -6.70
CA LEU A 237 -6.67 -15.13 -5.26
C LEU A 237 -5.76 -16.30 -4.88
N ALA A 238 -6.06 -17.51 -5.34
CA ALA A 238 -5.25 -18.69 -5.06
C ALA A 238 -3.80 -18.50 -5.55
N GLU A 239 -3.60 -17.90 -6.72
CA GLU A 239 -2.26 -17.68 -7.27
C GLU A 239 -1.50 -16.54 -6.59
N VAL A 240 -2.19 -15.49 -6.16
CA VAL A 240 -1.61 -14.41 -5.35
C VAL A 240 -1.16 -14.97 -4.00
N ILE A 241 -1.99 -15.78 -3.34
CA ILE A 241 -1.62 -16.49 -2.10
C ILE A 241 -0.46 -17.45 -2.36
N TRP A 242 -0.42 -18.16 -3.47
CA TRP A 242 0.72 -19.02 -3.75
C TRP A 242 2.02 -18.19 -3.89
N SER A 243 1.95 -17.06 -4.59
CA SER A 243 3.16 -16.37 -5.07
C SER A 243 3.68 -15.27 -4.14
N HIS A 244 2.94 -14.88 -3.10
CA HIS A 244 3.31 -13.72 -2.28
C HIS A 244 4.64 -13.93 -1.53
N ILE A 245 4.87 -15.09 -0.91
CA ILE A 245 6.15 -15.40 -0.25
C ILE A 245 7.30 -15.52 -1.26
N ASP A 246 7.08 -16.12 -2.43
CA ASP A 246 8.06 -16.15 -3.50
C ASP A 246 8.45 -14.72 -3.91
N ALA A 247 7.48 -13.82 -4.08
CA ALA A 247 7.73 -12.42 -4.41
C ALA A 247 8.49 -11.68 -3.29
N ILE A 248 8.09 -11.83 -2.03
CA ILE A 248 8.80 -11.24 -0.89
C ILE A 248 10.26 -11.71 -0.89
N ARG A 249 10.49 -13.02 -1.00
CA ARG A 249 11.85 -13.61 -1.02
C ARG A 249 12.68 -13.18 -2.23
N PHE A 250 12.08 -13.07 -3.41
CA PHE A 250 12.79 -12.65 -4.62
C PHE A 250 13.28 -11.21 -4.56
N PHE A 251 12.56 -10.34 -3.84
CA PHE A 251 12.82 -8.91 -3.85
C PHE A 251 13.28 -8.36 -2.49
N ASP A 252 13.44 -9.19 -1.47
CA ASP A 252 13.85 -8.75 -0.13
C ASP A 252 15.19 -7.98 -0.14
N SER A 253 16.20 -8.52 -0.83
CA SER A 253 17.57 -7.99 -0.77
C SER A 253 18.02 -7.21 -2.00
N GLU A 254 17.44 -7.45 -3.17
CA GLU A 254 17.93 -6.86 -4.42
C GLU A 254 16.88 -6.72 -5.52
N THR A 255 17.16 -5.84 -6.48
CA THR A 255 16.46 -5.76 -7.76
C THR A 255 16.75 -7.01 -8.60
N ALA A 256 15.70 -7.73 -9.00
CA ALA A 256 15.81 -9.01 -9.70
C ALA A 256 14.84 -9.10 -10.91
N PRO A 257 15.14 -8.45 -12.06
CA PRO A 257 14.24 -8.38 -13.22
C PRO A 257 13.85 -9.75 -13.77
N ALA A 258 14.78 -10.72 -13.75
CA ALA A 258 14.51 -12.08 -14.19
C ALA A 258 13.46 -12.80 -13.32
N LYS A 259 13.41 -12.50 -12.02
CA LYS A 259 12.39 -13.04 -11.10
C LYS A 259 11.02 -12.42 -11.37
N TYR A 260 10.99 -11.13 -11.70
CA TYR A 260 9.76 -10.46 -12.12
C TYR A 260 9.20 -11.06 -13.42
N ALA A 261 10.05 -11.24 -14.44
CA ALA A 261 9.68 -11.90 -15.69
C ALA A 261 9.20 -13.35 -15.49
N PHE A 262 9.77 -14.07 -14.50
CA PHE A 262 9.29 -15.40 -14.11
C PHE A 262 7.86 -15.37 -13.57
N LEU A 263 7.52 -14.41 -12.70
CA LEU A 263 6.16 -14.24 -12.17
C LEU A 263 5.16 -13.88 -13.29
N GLU A 264 5.56 -13.05 -14.25
CA GLU A 264 4.76 -12.76 -15.43
C GLU A 264 4.49 -14.01 -16.28
N ALA A 265 5.54 -14.76 -16.61
CA ALA A 265 5.44 -15.99 -17.40
C ALA A 265 4.56 -17.04 -16.71
N ARG A 266 4.64 -17.11 -15.37
CA ARG A 266 3.80 -17.96 -14.55
C ARG A 266 2.31 -17.60 -14.67
N ALA A 267 1.97 -16.31 -14.59
CA ALA A 267 0.61 -15.84 -14.81
C ALA A 267 0.08 -16.22 -16.20
N ARG A 268 0.89 -16.00 -17.25
CA ARG A 268 0.56 -16.38 -18.64
C ARG A 268 0.30 -17.89 -18.76
N LYS A 269 1.16 -18.72 -18.19
CA LYS A 269 1.03 -20.19 -18.20
C LYS A 269 -0.28 -20.64 -17.54
N LEU A 270 -0.72 -19.93 -16.52
CA LEU A 270 -1.99 -20.18 -15.82
C LEU A 270 -3.19 -19.53 -16.52
N GLY A 271 -3.02 -18.85 -17.66
CA GLY A 271 -4.12 -18.15 -18.35
C GLY A 271 -4.71 -16.99 -17.55
N LEU A 272 -3.95 -16.44 -16.60
CA LEU A 272 -4.30 -15.19 -15.92
C LEU A 272 -3.84 -14.01 -16.78
N ASN A 273 -4.53 -12.88 -16.66
CA ASN A 273 -4.01 -11.62 -17.18
C ASN A 273 -2.75 -11.25 -16.36
N PRO A 274 -1.54 -11.22 -16.96
CA PRO A 274 -0.31 -10.98 -16.21
C PRO A 274 -0.30 -9.61 -15.56
N ASP A 275 -0.91 -8.61 -16.20
CA ASP A 275 -0.91 -7.26 -15.68
C ASP A 275 -1.75 -7.15 -14.40
N VAL A 276 -2.94 -7.77 -14.41
CA VAL A 276 -3.82 -7.83 -13.24
C VAL A 276 -3.16 -8.66 -12.13
N PHE A 277 -2.59 -9.82 -12.48
CA PHE A 277 -1.92 -10.68 -11.51
C PHE A 277 -0.76 -9.97 -10.82
N LEU A 278 0.15 -9.36 -11.57
CA LEU A 278 1.33 -8.70 -11.02
C LEU A 278 0.93 -7.51 -10.15
N THR A 279 -0.05 -6.69 -10.56
CA THR A 279 -0.53 -5.58 -9.74
C THR A 279 -1.16 -6.07 -8.42
N PHE A 280 -1.99 -7.13 -8.45
CA PHE A 280 -2.59 -7.70 -7.24
C PHE A 280 -1.55 -8.38 -6.35
N LEU A 281 -0.54 -9.03 -6.93
CA LEU A 281 0.59 -9.60 -6.20
C LEU A 281 1.44 -8.52 -5.54
N SER A 282 1.75 -7.41 -6.22
CA SER A 282 2.46 -6.28 -5.64
C SER A 282 1.68 -5.63 -4.50
N ALA A 283 0.36 -5.50 -4.64
CA ALA A 283 -0.51 -5.02 -3.56
C ALA A 283 -0.53 -5.98 -2.36
N ALA A 284 -0.54 -7.30 -2.61
CA ALA A 284 -0.41 -8.31 -1.57
C ALA A 284 0.95 -8.22 -0.84
N VAL A 285 2.06 -8.06 -1.57
CA VAL A 285 3.40 -7.87 -0.99
C VAL A 285 3.47 -6.58 -0.16
N LEU A 286 2.90 -5.48 -0.66
CA LEU A 286 2.81 -4.22 0.10
C LEU A 286 2.02 -4.42 1.40
N LEU A 287 0.86 -5.07 1.32
CA LEU A 287 0.00 -5.31 2.47
C LEU A 287 0.65 -6.23 3.51
N ASP A 288 1.21 -7.36 3.08
CA ASP A 288 1.79 -8.39 3.96
C ASP A 288 3.15 -7.96 4.53
N ALA A 289 4.15 -7.77 3.67
CA ALA A 289 5.54 -7.57 4.11
C ALA A 289 5.85 -6.15 4.61
N VAL A 290 5.09 -5.15 4.15
CA VAL A 290 5.41 -3.73 4.43
C VAL A 290 4.46 -3.12 5.45
N LEU A 291 3.15 -3.32 5.29
CA LEU A 291 2.14 -2.68 6.13
C LEU A 291 1.72 -3.58 7.31
N GLY A 292 1.58 -4.89 7.06
CA GLY A 292 1.14 -5.91 8.00
C GLY A 292 2.25 -6.49 8.88
N SER A 293 3.49 -6.47 8.42
CA SER A 293 4.64 -7.00 9.14
C SER A 293 5.45 -5.90 9.83
N LEU A 294 5.98 -6.21 11.01
CA LEU A 294 6.96 -5.38 11.70
C LEU A 294 8.23 -6.18 11.97
N GLU A 295 9.35 -5.71 11.43
CA GLU A 295 10.65 -6.29 11.74
C GLU A 295 11.20 -5.76 13.05
N TYR A 296 11.81 -6.66 13.81
CA TYR A 296 12.59 -6.31 14.99
C TYR A 296 14.07 -6.59 14.73
N LYS A 297 14.86 -5.51 14.65
CA LYS A 297 16.30 -5.58 14.40
C LYS A 297 17.01 -4.42 15.08
N ASP A 298 18.19 -4.67 15.63
CA ASP A 298 19.02 -3.67 16.33
C ASP A 298 18.23 -2.90 17.41
N ASP A 299 17.44 -3.64 18.20
CA ASP A 299 16.54 -3.13 19.25
C ASP A 299 15.46 -2.14 18.78
N GLN A 300 15.15 -2.13 17.48
CA GLN A 300 14.15 -1.24 16.90
C GLN A 300 13.08 -2.01 16.11
N LEU A 301 11.85 -1.54 16.22
CA LEU A 301 10.74 -1.92 15.35
C LEU A 301 10.72 -1.04 14.12
N ARG A 302 10.73 -1.66 12.94
CA ARG A 302 10.62 -0.93 11.68
C ARG A 302 9.85 -1.72 10.62
N PRO A 303 8.99 -1.04 9.84
CA PRO A 303 8.51 -1.59 8.58
C PRO A 303 9.68 -1.80 7.60
N ASN A 304 9.63 -2.84 6.79
CA ASN A 304 10.61 -3.09 5.73
C ASN A 304 10.02 -2.76 4.36
N VAL A 305 10.47 -1.66 3.75
CA VAL A 305 10.04 -1.23 2.40
C VAL A 305 10.86 -1.86 1.28
N ALA A 306 11.96 -2.55 1.58
CA ALA A 306 12.87 -3.05 0.56
C ALA A 306 12.19 -4.02 -0.44
N PRO A 307 11.38 -5.01 0.00
CA PRO A 307 10.71 -5.94 -0.92
C PRO A 307 9.90 -5.23 -2.00
N ILE A 308 9.13 -4.21 -1.64
CA ILE A 308 8.27 -3.52 -2.60
C ILE A 308 9.05 -2.57 -3.53
N LEU A 309 10.08 -1.88 -3.01
CA LEU A 309 10.92 -0.98 -3.81
C LEU A 309 11.75 -1.75 -4.84
N HIS A 310 12.34 -2.88 -4.43
CA HIS A 310 13.07 -3.77 -5.32
C HIS A 310 12.13 -4.42 -6.35
N LEU A 311 10.91 -4.77 -5.98
CA LEU A 311 9.89 -5.23 -6.92
C LEU A 311 9.62 -4.18 -8.00
N PHE A 312 9.39 -2.91 -7.64
CA PHE A 312 9.17 -1.83 -8.61
C PHE A 312 10.38 -1.58 -9.51
N ALA A 313 11.59 -1.63 -8.95
CA ALA A 313 12.82 -1.54 -9.74
C ALA A 313 12.91 -2.69 -10.74
N SER A 314 12.58 -3.91 -10.31
CA SER A 314 12.60 -5.10 -11.15
C SER A 314 11.56 -5.03 -12.27
N GLU A 315 10.36 -4.51 -11.98
CA GLU A 315 9.33 -4.27 -13.00
C GLU A 315 9.83 -3.29 -14.07
N ARG A 316 10.46 -2.18 -13.68
CA ARG A 316 10.94 -1.17 -14.65
C ARG A 316 11.95 -1.75 -15.62
N GLU A 317 12.82 -2.64 -15.15
CA GLU A 317 13.83 -3.29 -15.96
C GLU A 317 13.26 -4.44 -16.81
N ALA A 318 12.35 -5.24 -16.24
CA ALA A 318 11.77 -6.39 -16.92
C ALA A 318 10.69 -6.02 -17.95
N ILE A 319 9.82 -5.06 -17.61
CA ILE A 319 8.67 -4.63 -18.42
C ILE A 319 8.56 -3.10 -18.42
N PRO A 320 9.51 -2.38 -19.07
CA PRO A 320 9.55 -0.92 -19.05
C PRO A 320 8.27 -0.26 -19.59
N VAL A 321 7.53 -0.95 -20.46
CA VAL A 321 6.27 -0.46 -21.04
C VAL A 321 5.20 -0.21 -19.97
N ARG A 322 5.14 -1.00 -18.90
CA ARG A 322 4.18 -0.78 -17.80
C ARG A 322 4.44 0.54 -17.09
N ASN A 323 5.69 0.82 -16.75
CA ASN A 323 6.10 2.09 -16.16
C ASN A 323 5.82 3.28 -17.09
N ALA A 324 6.14 3.14 -18.38
CA ALA A 324 5.85 4.17 -19.38
C ALA A 324 4.35 4.45 -19.51
N THR A 325 3.51 3.40 -19.46
CA THR A 325 2.05 3.51 -19.47
C THR A 325 1.54 4.26 -18.25
N ARG A 326 2.04 3.93 -17.04
CA ARG A 326 1.69 4.64 -15.81
C ARG A 326 2.01 6.13 -15.88
N ILE A 327 3.21 6.49 -16.37
CA ILE A 327 3.61 7.88 -16.56
C ILE A 327 2.69 8.59 -17.57
N ALA A 328 2.38 7.94 -18.70
CA ALA A 328 1.52 8.53 -19.72
C ALA A 328 0.08 8.75 -19.22
N ILE A 329 -0.45 7.85 -18.38
CA ILE A 329 -1.76 8.00 -17.74
C ILE A 329 -1.76 9.20 -16.80
N GLU A 330 -0.77 9.31 -15.91
CA GLU A 330 -0.62 10.45 -14.98
C GLU A 330 -0.53 11.78 -15.74
N GLU A 331 0.30 11.84 -16.80
CA GLU A 331 0.41 13.04 -17.62
C GLU A 331 -0.91 13.40 -18.29
N ARG A 332 -1.66 12.41 -18.79
CA ARG A 332 -2.95 12.62 -19.42
C ARG A 332 -3.97 13.13 -18.40
N GLN A 333 -4.02 12.54 -17.22
CA GLN A 333 -4.91 12.96 -16.12
C GLN A 333 -4.57 14.38 -15.68
N ARG A 334 -3.29 14.69 -15.49
CA ARG A 334 -2.83 16.04 -15.15
C ARG A 334 -3.19 17.06 -16.22
N LYS A 335 -2.96 16.75 -17.50
CA LYS A 335 -3.35 17.61 -18.64
C LYS A 335 -4.86 17.83 -18.68
N GLN A 336 -5.64 16.79 -18.42
CA GLN A 336 -7.10 16.90 -18.36
C GLN A 336 -7.56 17.77 -17.19
N ALA A 337 -6.99 17.57 -16.00
CA ALA A 337 -7.31 18.37 -14.82
C ALA A 337 -7.00 19.86 -15.03
N VAL A 338 -5.87 20.19 -15.68
CA VAL A 338 -5.55 21.56 -16.09
C VAL A 338 -6.60 22.10 -17.07
N LYS A 339 -6.96 21.33 -18.10
CA LYS A 339 -8.02 21.72 -19.05
C LYS A 339 -9.36 21.99 -18.36
N ASP A 340 -9.74 21.17 -17.39
CA ASP A 340 -10.98 21.34 -16.64
C ASP A 340 -10.96 22.63 -15.82
N VAL A 341 -9.83 22.94 -15.18
CA VAL A 341 -9.65 24.22 -14.46
C VAL A 341 -9.75 25.41 -15.41
N LEU A 342 -9.10 25.34 -16.58
CA LEU A 342 -9.19 26.40 -17.59
C LEU A 342 -10.61 26.57 -18.12
N ALA A 343 -11.31 25.47 -18.42
CA ALA A 343 -12.70 25.50 -18.86
C ALA A 343 -13.62 26.10 -17.80
N HIS A 344 -13.44 25.73 -16.53
CA HIS A 344 -14.20 26.31 -15.42
C HIS A 344 -13.96 27.83 -15.28
N ALA A 345 -12.73 28.27 -15.50
CA ALA A 345 -12.37 29.69 -15.52
C ALA A 345 -12.76 30.42 -16.82
N LYS A 346 -13.42 29.74 -17.78
CA LYS A 346 -13.76 30.29 -19.11
C LYS A 346 -12.52 30.74 -19.90
N LEU A 347 -11.46 29.96 -19.80
CA LEU A 347 -10.19 30.09 -20.51
C LEU A 347 -9.93 28.88 -21.42
N SER A 348 -10.98 28.14 -21.80
CA SER A 348 -10.86 27.18 -22.90
C SER A 348 -10.61 27.93 -24.21
N ALA A 349 -10.05 27.26 -25.22
CA ALA A 349 -9.85 27.88 -26.54
C ALA A 349 -11.15 28.44 -27.11
N GLU A 350 -12.27 27.73 -26.94
CA GLU A 350 -13.60 28.17 -27.38
C GLU A 350 -14.05 29.44 -26.64
N ASP A 351 -13.90 29.49 -25.32
CA ASP A 351 -14.27 30.67 -24.53
C ASP A 351 -13.40 31.89 -24.86
N ILE A 352 -12.10 31.67 -25.10
CA ILE A 352 -11.15 32.73 -25.48
C ILE A 352 -11.52 33.30 -26.83
N PHE A 353 -11.75 32.45 -27.85
CA PHE A 353 -12.09 32.92 -29.19
C PHE A 353 -13.54 33.40 -29.33
N GLY A 354 -14.42 33.06 -28.39
CA GLY A 354 -15.71 33.72 -28.22
C GLY A 354 -15.60 35.14 -27.67
N LEU A 355 -14.59 35.42 -26.84
CA LEU A 355 -14.33 36.74 -26.27
C LEU A 355 -13.49 37.64 -27.21
N ILE A 356 -12.48 37.06 -27.84
CA ILE A 356 -11.53 37.73 -28.73
C ILE A 356 -11.67 37.08 -30.11
N PRO A 357 -12.43 37.69 -31.03
CA PRO A 357 -12.64 37.12 -32.36
C PRO A 357 -11.35 37.22 -33.17
N VAL A 358 -10.64 36.08 -33.28
CA VAL A 358 -9.42 35.93 -34.10
C VAL A 358 -9.73 34.96 -35.24
N PRO A 359 -9.38 35.29 -36.49
CA PRO A 359 -9.52 34.36 -37.63
C PRO A 359 -8.80 33.03 -37.37
N MET A 360 -9.20 31.97 -38.08
CA MET A 360 -8.47 30.69 -38.02
C MET A 360 -7.08 30.89 -38.63
N GLY A 361 -6.02 30.65 -37.85
CA GLY A 361 -4.64 30.82 -38.28
C GLY A 361 -3.63 30.77 -37.12
N PRO A 362 -2.33 30.98 -37.40
CA PRO A 362 -1.25 30.95 -36.40
C PRO A 362 -1.45 31.93 -35.23
N GLU A 363 -2.09 33.07 -35.48
CA GLU A 363 -2.42 34.11 -34.49
C GLU A 363 -3.23 33.58 -33.31
N ARG A 364 -4.06 32.54 -33.53
CA ARG A 364 -4.77 31.86 -32.44
C ARG A 364 -3.82 31.23 -31.43
N GLY A 365 -2.72 30.66 -31.92
CA GLY A 365 -1.67 30.09 -31.07
C GLY A 365 -1.01 31.15 -30.21
N GLU A 366 -0.74 32.33 -30.76
CA GLU A 366 -0.15 33.47 -30.04
C GLU A 366 -1.07 33.97 -28.92
N VAL A 367 -2.37 34.09 -29.20
CA VAL A 367 -3.37 34.52 -28.21
C VAL A 367 -3.48 33.51 -27.06
N VAL A 368 -3.53 32.20 -27.37
CA VAL A 368 -3.55 31.15 -26.33
C VAL A 368 -2.27 31.17 -25.51
N HIS A 369 -1.11 31.33 -26.14
CA HIS A 369 0.17 31.45 -25.44
C HIS A 369 0.19 32.66 -24.50
N ALA A 370 -0.26 33.81 -24.97
CA ALA A 370 -0.35 35.01 -24.18
C ALA A 370 -1.31 34.85 -22.99
N VAL A 371 -2.43 34.13 -23.15
CA VAL A 371 -3.33 33.82 -22.02
C VAL A 371 -2.59 32.96 -20.99
N TYR A 372 -1.83 31.95 -21.42
CA TYR A 372 -1.02 31.17 -20.50
C TYR A 372 0.06 31.99 -19.80
N ASP A 373 0.65 32.99 -20.46
CA ASP A 373 1.58 33.91 -19.82
C ASP A 373 0.88 34.72 -18.72
N VAL A 374 -0.32 35.22 -18.97
CA VAL A 374 -1.14 35.89 -17.95
C VAL A 374 -1.42 34.96 -16.76
N ILE A 375 -1.81 33.71 -17.00
CA ILE A 375 -2.04 32.73 -15.91
C ILE A 375 -0.74 32.45 -15.15
N ARG A 376 0.42 32.44 -15.82
CA ARG A 376 1.73 32.28 -15.16
C ARG A 376 2.21 33.57 -14.48
N GLY A 377 1.46 34.67 -14.54
CA GLY A 377 1.84 35.97 -13.98
C GLY A 377 2.97 36.66 -14.75
N LYS A 378 3.17 36.28 -16.02
CA LYS A 378 4.15 36.87 -16.92
C LYS A 378 3.48 37.94 -17.79
N THR A 379 4.28 38.89 -18.28
CA THR A 379 3.81 39.86 -19.28
C THR A 379 3.46 39.13 -20.58
N PRO A 380 2.23 39.24 -21.09
CA PRO A 380 1.82 38.56 -22.32
C PRO A 380 2.50 39.15 -23.55
N SER A 381 2.82 38.28 -24.52
CA SER A 381 3.33 38.70 -25.84
C SER A 381 2.27 39.33 -26.74
N TYR A 382 0.99 39.09 -26.47
CA TYR A 382 -0.16 39.61 -27.22
C TYR A 382 -0.88 40.71 -26.42
N THR A 383 -1.30 41.79 -27.10
CA THR A 383 -2.08 42.87 -26.48
C THR A 383 -3.57 42.58 -26.55
N PHE A 384 -4.17 42.24 -25.41
CA PHE A 384 -5.61 41.91 -25.32
C PHE A 384 -6.56 43.11 -25.44
N GLY A 385 -6.04 44.34 -25.49
CA GLY A 385 -6.83 45.57 -25.59
C GLY A 385 -7.89 45.66 -24.49
N LYS A 386 -9.14 45.96 -24.87
CA LYS A 386 -10.28 46.08 -23.94
C LYS A 386 -10.62 44.78 -23.18
N HIS A 387 -10.10 43.64 -23.61
CA HIS A 387 -10.39 42.34 -22.99
C HIS A 387 -9.37 41.95 -21.90
N PHE A 388 -8.32 42.75 -21.70
CA PHE A 388 -7.24 42.41 -20.76
C PHE A 388 -7.73 42.19 -19.33
N GLU A 389 -8.55 43.10 -18.79
CA GLU A 389 -9.07 43.00 -17.40
C GLU A 389 -9.89 41.73 -17.17
N GLU A 390 -10.71 41.33 -18.15
CA GLU A 390 -11.51 40.11 -18.05
C GLU A 390 -10.64 38.84 -18.15
N ILE A 391 -9.62 38.85 -19.01
CA ILE A 391 -8.64 37.75 -19.09
C ILE A 391 -7.86 37.64 -17.78
N GLU A 392 -7.39 38.75 -17.20
CA GLU A 392 -6.68 38.75 -15.92
C GLU A 392 -7.57 38.24 -14.77
N ARG A 393 -8.85 38.63 -14.74
CA ARG A 393 -9.81 38.16 -13.74
C ARG A 393 -9.99 36.63 -13.82
N ARG A 394 -10.19 36.09 -15.01
CA ARG A 394 -10.30 34.64 -15.26
C ARG A 394 -9.00 33.91 -14.95
N ALA A 395 -7.86 34.49 -15.33
CA ALA A 395 -6.54 33.94 -15.06
C ALA A 395 -6.26 33.87 -13.56
N SER A 396 -6.69 34.89 -12.79
CA SER A 396 -6.61 34.88 -11.33
C SER A 396 -7.41 33.73 -10.71
N MET A 397 -8.65 33.49 -11.18
CA MET A 397 -9.44 32.33 -10.76
C MET A 397 -8.74 31.01 -11.08
N ALA A 398 -8.19 30.88 -12.30
CA ALA A 398 -7.44 29.69 -12.70
C ALA A 398 -6.19 29.49 -11.84
N ARG A 399 -5.43 30.55 -11.52
CA ARG A 399 -4.26 30.49 -10.62
C ARG A 399 -4.63 29.95 -9.24
N ILE A 400 -5.71 30.47 -8.64
CA ILE A 400 -6.19 30.03 -7.33
C ILE A 400 -6.56 28.54 -7.37
N GLU A 401 -7.28 28.12 -8.40
CA GLU A 401 -7.73 26.74 -8.52
C GLU A 401 -6.59 25.76 -8.84
N LEU A 402 -5.64 26.15 -9.71
CA LEU A 402 -4.43 25.37 -9.98
C LEU A 402 -3.60 25.21 -8.72
N ALA A 403 -3.39 26.30 -7.96
CA ALA A 403 -2.67 26.25 -6.69
C ALA A 403 -3.38 25.36 -5.67
N ARG A 404 -4.71 25.47 -5.55
CA ARG A 404 -5.53 24.61 -4.68
C ARG A 404 -5.39 23.12 -5.00
N ARG A 405 -5.23 22.78 -6.29
CA ARG A 405 -5.05 21.39 -6.76
C ARG A 405 -3.58 20.96 -6.85
N GLY A 406 -2.62 21.82 -6.51
CA GLY A 406 -1.19 21.54 -6.70
C GLY A 406 -0.79 21.33 -8.16
N LEU A 407 -1.57 21.85 -9.11
CA LEU A 407 -1.31 21.74 -10.54
C LEU A 407 -0.45 22.93 -11.02
N SER A 408 0.36 22.69 -12.04
CA SER A 408 1.07 23.76 -12.75
C SER A 408 0.89 23.65 -14.26
N LEU A 409 0.91 24.81 -14.92
CA LEU A 409 0.76 25.04 -16.36
C LEU A 409 2.08 25.02 -17.13
#